data_AF-A0A7S1S004-F1
#
_entry.id   AF-A0A7S1S004-F1
#
_cell.length_a   1.000
_cell.length_b   1.000
_cell.length_c   1.000
_cell.angle_alpha   90.00
_cell.angle_beta   90.00
_cell.angle_gamma   90.00
#
_symmetry.space_group_name_H-M   'P 1'
#
loop_
_entity.id
_entity.type
_entity.pdbx_description
1 polymer ?
#
loop_
_entity_poly.entity_id
_entity_poly.type
_entity_poly.pdbx_seq_one_letter_code
_entity_poly.pdbx_strand_id
1 'polypeptide(L)'
;VELSDRKIQDWAVKSGVWKQKSNSWKNSNDKPEFNFGLQHMDDFSIHRCLTAVTQAIPRNYVLMEVKQNLTQAERKENLKRFAAPYFKTVAHVVMGEPPKEYKAEVQKQLLEDKQNKAEIAWRMRKVERERKRQAAQKQKEIAAAKKKAAE
;
A
#
# COMPACT_ATOMS: atom_id res chain seq x y z
N VAL A 1 17.60 -15.99 14.36
CA VAL A 1 17.46 -16.41 12.95
C VAL A 1 16.48 -15.47 12.29
N GLU A 2 16.86 -14.84 11.17
CA GLU A 2 15.96 -13.96 10.44
C GLU A 2 15.06 -14.77 9.50
N LEU A 3 13.75 -14.49 9.54
CA LEU A 3 12.74 -15.07 8.67
C LEU A 3 12.26 -13.98 7.72
N SER A 4 12.95 -13.84 6.60
CA SER A 4 12.64 -12.88 5.53
C SER A 4 12.98 -13.51 4.18
N ASP A 5 12.29 -13.08 3.14
CA ASP A 5 12.46 -13.58 1.78
C ASP A 5 13.93 -13.46 1.33
N ARG A 6 14.56 -12.32 1.59
CA ARG A 6 15.99 -12.09 1.31
C ARG A 6 16.91 -13.08 2.04
N LYS A 7 16.59 -13.46 3.28
CA LYS A 7 17.43 -14.37 4.05
C LYS A 7 17.28 -15.81 3.59
N ILE A 8 16.07 -16.19 3.18
CA ILE A 8 15.82 -17.50 2.58
C ILE A 8 16.59 -17.64 1.26
N GLN A 9 16.66 -16.58 0.45
CA GLN A 9 17.50 -16.57 -0.76
C GLN A 9 18.99 -16.71 -0.45
N ASP A 10 19.50 -15.97 0.54
CA ASP A 10 20.89 -16.10 1.00
C ASP A 10 21.21 -17.53 1.46
N TRP A 11 20.29 -18.19 2.17
CA TRP A 11 20.44 -19.58 2.55
C TRP A 11 20.45 -20.52 1.35
N ALA A 12 19.57 -20.32 0.38
CA ALA A 12 19.52 -21.15 -0.82
C ALA A 12 20.81 -21.04 -1.63
N VAL A 13 21.32 -19.82 -1.85
CA VAL A 13 22.59 -19.58 -2.55
C VAL A 13 23.75 -20.22 -1.81
N LYS A 14 23.81 -20.08 -0.47
CA LYS A 14 24.84 -20.74 0.36
C LYS A 14 24.74 -22.26 0.37
N SER A 15 23.55 -22.79 0.10
CA SER A 15 23.32 -24.24 -0.04
C SER A 15 23.67 -24.77 -1.42
N GLY A 16 24.25 -23.93 -2.29
CA GLY A 16 24.69 -24.32 -3.63
C GLY A 16 23.65 -24.12 -4.74
N VAL A 17 22.49 -23.54 -4.43
CA VAL A 17 21.47 -23.24 -5.45
C VAL A 17 21.87 -22.00 -6.22
N TRP A 18 22.00 -22.12 -7.54
CA TRP A 18 22.31 -20.98 -8.39
C TRP A 18 21.07 -20.11 -8.63
N LYS A 19 21.22 -18.80 -8.47
CA LYS A 19 20.17 -17.82 -8.77
C LYS A 19 20.46 -17.12 -10.08
N GLN A 20 19.55 -17.24 -11.05
CA GLN A 20 19.64 -16.43 -12.26
C GLN A 20 19.33 -14.97 -11.91
N LYS A 21 20.08 -14.01 -12.48
CA LYS A 21 19.77 -12.59 -12.29
C LYS A 21 18.40 -12.29 -12.91
N SER A 22 17.42 -11.96 -12.07
CA SER A 22 16.11 -11.45 -12.52
C SER A 22 16.17 -9.93 -12.64
N ASN A 23 15.84 -9.42 -13.83
CA ASN A 23 15.73 -7.98 -14.10
C ASN A 23 14.25 -7.53 -14.14
N SER A 24 13.43 -8.12 -13.28
CA SER A 24 12.01 -7.81 -13.16
C SER A 24 11.80 -6.51 -12.37
N TRP A 25 10.92 -5.64 -12.88
CA TRP A 25 10.45 -4.45 -12.15
C TRP A 25 9.80 -4.79 -10.79
N LYS A 26 9.33 -6.04 -10.61
CA LYS A 26 8.72 -6.50 -9.35
C LYS A 26 9.75 -6.92 -8.30
N ASN A 27 11.04 -6.96 -8.64
CA ASN A 27 12.10 -7.33 -7.71
C ASN A 27 12.40 -6.17 -6.74
N SER A 28 12.42 -6.46 -5.44
CA SER A 28 12.74 -5.45 -4.40
C SER A 28 13.62 -6.05 -3.30
N ASN A 29 14.26 -5.19 -2.50
CA ASN A 29 15.09 -5.64 -1.38
C ASN A 29 14.27 -6.25 -0.22
N ASP A 30 12.99 -5.89 -0.09
CA ASP A 30 12.09 -6.47 0.91
C ASP A 30 11.49 -7.78 0.42
N LYS A 31 10.98 -7.78 -0.81
CA LYS A 31 10.40 -8.92 -1.52
C LYS A 31 11.20 -9.23 -2.78
N PRO A 32 12.35 -9.92 -2.66
CA PRO A 32 13.12 -10.32 -3.82
C PRO A 32 12.46 -11.49 -4.54
N GLU A 33 12.54 -11.51 -5.85
CA GLU A 33 12.08 -12.66 -6.64
C GLU A 33 13.01 -13.86 -6.43
N PHE A 34 12.43 -15.05 -6.29
CA PHE A 34 13.17 -16.29 -6.07
C PHE A 34 13.78 -16.80 -7.39
N ASN A 35 12.98 -17.04 -8.42
CA ASN A 35 13.41 -17.44 -9.79
C ASN A 35 14.66 -18.33 -9.82
N PHE A 36 14.67 -19.37 -8.99
CA PHE A 36 15.76 -20.36 -8.94
C PHE A 36 15.56 -21.48 -9.96
N GLY A 37 14.43 -21.51 -10.67
CA GLY A 37 14.07 -22.61 -11.59
C GLY A 37 13.66 -23.87 -10.84
N LEU A 38 13.38 -23.75 -9.54
CA LEU A 38 12.96 -24.84 -8.67
C LEU A 38 11.53 -24.56 -8.22
N GLN A 39 10.61 -25.48 -8.58
CA GLN A 39 9.18 -25.30 -8.34
C GLN A 39 8.87 -24.88 -6.89
N HIS A 40 9.42 -25.58 -5.90
CA HIS A 40 9.15 -25.30 -4.49
C HIS A 40 9.75 -23.98 -3.96
N MET A 41 10.75 -23.44 -4.66
CA MET A 41 11.33 -22.12 -4.36
C MET A 41 10.48 -21.01 -4.98
N ASP A 42 10.06 -21.23 -6.22
CA ASP A 42 9.43 -20.20 -7.06
C ASP A 42 7.92 -20.07 -6.77
N ASP A 43 7.27 -21.12 -6.25
CA ASP A 43 5.87 -21.13 -5.82
C ASP A 43 5.65 -20.75 -4.34
N PHE A 44 6.71 -20.32 -3.64
CA PHE A 44 6.72 -20.01 -2.20
C PHE A 44 6.34 -21.19 -1.28
N SER A 45 6.40 -22.44 -1.72
CA SER A 45 6.15 -23.61 -0.86
C SER A 45 7.14 -23.71 0.30
N ILE A 46 8.38 -23.26 0.10
CA ILE A 46 9.38 -23.17 1.19
C ILE A 46 8.90 -22.26 2.33
N HIS A 47 8.16 -21.18 2.05
CA HIS A 47 7.60 -20.34 3.10
C HIS A 47 6.63 -21.09 4.00
N ARG A 48 5.80 -21.95 3.41
CA ARG A 48 4.84 -22.78 4.17
C ARG A 48 5.58 -23.75 5.09
N CYS A 49 6.58 -24.44 4.54
CA CYS A 49 7.43 -25.37 5.31
C CYS A 49 8.17 -24.64 6.45
N LEU A 50 8.84 -23.53 6.15
CA LEU A 50 9.58 -22.74 7.13
C LEU A 50 8.65 -22.21 8.22
N THR A 51 7.45 -21.74 7.86
CA THR A 51 6.45 -21.26 8.82
C THR A 51 6.00 -22.38 9.76
N ALA A 52 5.80 -23.61 9.27
CA ALA A 52 5.44 -24.74 10.13
C ALA A 52 6.58 -25.11 11.09
N VAL A 53 7.82 -25.19 10.59
CA VAL A 53 8.99 -25.61 11.39
C VAL A 53 9.36 -24.57 12.45
N THR A 54 9.33 -23.27 12.09
CA THR A 54 9.73 -22.19 13.00
C THR A 54 8.82 -22.01 14.20
N GLN A 55 7.56 -22.48 14.12
CA GLN A 55 6.64 -22.47 15.26
C GLN A 55 6.92 -23.60 16.25
N ALA A 56 7.46 -24.72 15.79
CA ALA A 56 7.73 -25.88 16.64
C ALA A 56 9.06 -25.78 17.40
N ILE A 57 10.05 -25.08 16.84
CA ILE A 57 11.41 -25.05 17.39
C ILE A 57 11.60 -23.80 18.27
N PRO A 58 11.95 -23.94 19.57
CA PRO A 58 12.15 -22.81 20.47
C PRO A 58 13.48 -22.10 20.18
N ARG A 59 13.50 -21.20 19.19
CA ARG A 59 14.64 -20.34 18.86
C ARG A 59 14.24 -18.87 18.81
N ASN A 60 15.24 -18.01 18.90
CA ASN A 60 15.04 -16.57 18.70
C ASN A 60 14.89 -16.27 17.21
N TYR A 61 13.68 -15.89 16.80
CA TYR A 61 13.35 -15.51 15.43
C TYR A 61 13.14 -14.02 15.28
N VAL A 62 13.54 -13.47 14.13
CA VAL A 62 13.31 -12.08 13.76
C VAL A 62 12.56 -12.07 12.43
N LEU A 63 11.34 -11.57 12.41
CA LEU A 63 10.54 -11.44 11.18
C LEU A 63 10.76 -10.04 10.60
N MET A 64 11.47 -9.97 9.49
CA MET A 64 11.88 -8.71 8.89
C MET A 64 11.15 -8.45 7.58
N GLU A 65 10.00 -7.78 7.68
CA GLU A 65 9.15 -7.37 6.57
C GLU A 65 8.86 -5.87 6.66
N VAL A 66 8.74 -5.14 5.55
CA VAL A 66 8.39 -3.71 5.60
C VAL A 66 6.89 -3.52 5.79
N LYS A 67 6.07 -4.01 4.85
CA LYS A 67 4.62 -3.78 4.85
C LYS A 67 3.94 -4.43 6.04
N GLN A 68 4.21 -5.72 6.26
CA GLN A 68 3.53 -6.51 7.28
C GLN A 68 3.87 -6.06 8.71
N ASN A 69 5.08 -5.52 8.91
CA ASN A 69 5.44 -4.95 10.21
C ASN A 69 4.89 -3.54 10.40
N LEU A 70 4.60 -2.80 9.33
CA LEU A 70 4.01 -1.46 9.41
C LEU A 70 2.53 -1.53 9.80
N THR A 71 1.74 -2.35 9.11
CA THR A 71 0.29 -2.41 9.35
C THR A 71 -0.05 -3.18 10.63
N GLN A 72 -0.98 -2.64 11.43
CA GLN A 72 -1.34 -3.29 12.71
C GLN A 72 -2.02 -4.65 12.51
N ALA A 73 -2.84 -4.78 11.47
CA ALA A 73 -3.58 -6.01 11.19
C ALA A 73 -2.65 -7.17 10.83
N GLU A 74 -1.74 -6.97 9.87
CA GLU A 74 -0.80 -8.00 9.43
C GLU A 74 0.21 -8.35 10.55
N ARG A 75 0.65 -7.35 11.32
CA ARG A 75 1.52 -7.58 12.50
C ARG A 75 0.85 -8.49 13.53
N LYS A 76 -0.42 -8.25 13.85
CA LYS A 76 -1.18 -9.12 14.78
C LYS A 76 -1.28 -10.55 14.22
N GLU A 77 -1.52 -10.69 12.92
CA GLU A 77 -1.59 -12.00 12.28
C GLU A 77 -0.25 -12.76 12.34
N ASN A 78 0.86 -12.07 12.09
CA ASN A 78 2.20 -12.67 12.18
C ASN A 78 2.54 -13.10 13.61
N LEU A 79 2.18 -12.31 14.63
CA LEU A 79 2.43 -12.69 16.02
C LEU A 79 1.61 -13.90 16.47
N LYS A 80 0.37 -14.08 15.97
CA LYS A 80 -0.47 -15.25 16.29
C LYS A 80 0.17 -16.58 15.93
N ARG A 81 1.08 -16.60 14.95
CA ARG A 81 1.82 -17.79 14.54
C ARG A 81 2.75 -18.29 15.66
N PHE A 82 3.22 -17.40 16.53
CA PHE A 82 4.13 -17.71 17.63
C PHE A 82 3.41 -17.68 18.98
N ALA A 83 2.25 -18.32 19.07
CA ALA A 83 1.43 -18.34 20.29
C ALA A 83 1.90 -19.35 21.35
N ALA A 84 2.89 -20.19 21.05
CA ALA A 84 3.36 -21.20 21.99
C ALA A 84 4.01 -20.56 23.23
N PRO A 85 3.87 -21.14 24.44
CA PRO A 85 4.30 -20.51 25.70
C PRO A 85 5.79 -20.17 25.79
N TYR A 86 6.63 -20.87 25.03
CA TYR A 86 8.07 -20.66 25.00
C TYR A 86 8.51 -19.50 24.11
N PHE A 87 7.60 -18.85 23.38
CA PHE A 87 7.91 -17.65 22.63
C PHE A 87 7.49 -16.39 23.37
N LYS A 88 8.43 -15.45 23.48
CA LYS A 88 8.15 -14.07 23.83
C LYS A 88 7.99 -13.25 22.55
N THR A 89 6.76 -12.90 22.21
CA THR A 89 6.47 -12.07 21.03
C THR A 89 6.64 -10.60 21.34
N VAL A 90 7.55 -9.92 20.63
CA VAL A 90 7.73 -8.46 20.70
C VAL A 90 7.70 -7.92 19.28
N ALA A 91 6.98 -6.83 19.05
CA ALA A 91 6.98 -6.16 17.75
C ALA A 91 7.51 -4.74 17.89
N HIS A 92 8.60 -4.47 17.19
CA HIS A 92 9.18 -3.13 17.06
C HIS A 92 8.86 -2.59 15.67
N VAL A 93 8.22 -1.42 15.63
CA VAL A 93 7.97 -0.68 14.39
C VAL A 93 8.89 0.52 14.39
N VAL A 94 9.90 0.49 13.53
CA VAL A 94 10.86 1.58 13.40
C VAL A 94 10.44 2.44 12.21
N MET A 95 9.90 3.62 12.50
CA MET A 95 9.60 4.64 11.49
C MET A 95 10.56 5.80 11.70
N GLY A 96 11.46 6.01 10.76
CA GLY A 96 12.29 7.22 10.72
C GLY A 96 11.54 8.40 10.13
N GLU A 97 12.00 9.61 10.42
CA GLU A 97 11.55 10.79 9.66
C GLU A 97 12.20 10.77 8.27
N PRO A 98 11.43 10.98 7.19
CA PRO A 98 12.01 11.13 5.87
C PRO A 98 12.88 12.39 5.80
N PRO A 99 13.88 12.45 4.90
CA PRO A 99 14.69 13.64 4.68
C PRO A 99 13.84 14.89 4.43
N LYS A 100 14.30 16.06 4.90
CA LYS A 100 13.56 17.33 4.78
C LYS A 100 13.20 17.65 3.32
N GLU A 101 14.10 17.37 2.39
CA GLU A 101 13.91 17.59 0.95
C GLU A 101 12.76 16.74 0.39
N TYR A 102 12.77 15.43 0.68
CA TYR A 102 11.69 14.53 0.27
C TYR A 102 10.34 14.96 0.87
N LYS A 103 10.34 15.37 2.15
CA LYS A 103 9.13 15.85 2.82
C LYS A 103 8.59 17.13 2.15
N ALA A 104 9.45 18.07 1.79
CA ALA A 104 9.05 19.30 1.12
C ALA A 104 8.46 19.03 -0.27
N GLU A 105 9.08 18.14 -1.05
CA GLU A 105 8.60 17.77 -2.39
C GLU A 105 7.22 17.08 -2.34
N VAL A 106 7.05 16.11 -1.44
CA VAL A 106 5.75 15.44 -1.25
C VAL A 106 4.67 16.41 -0.76
N GLN A 107 5.03 17.33 0.14
CA GLN A 107 4.09 18.36 0.61
C GLN A 107 3.66 19.31 -0.50
N LYS A 108 4.57 19.68 -1.40
CA LYS A 108 4.29 20.51 -2.58
C LYS A 108 3.30 19.80 -3.51
N GLN A 109 3.55 18.53 -3.84
CA GLN A 109 2.65 17.73 -4.69
C GLN A 109 1.26 17.59 -4.06
N LEU A 110 1.18 17.29 -2.76
CA LEU A 110 -0.09 17.22 -2.03
C LEU A 110 -0.85 18.55 -2.02
N LEU A 111 -0.14 19.68 -1.97
CA LEU A 111 -0.73 21.01 -1.99
C LEU A 111 -1.29 21.33 -3.38
N GLU A 112 -0.56 21.00 -4.45
CA GLU A 112 -1.03 21.12 -5.84
C GLU A 112 -2.28 20.26 -6.08
N ASP A 113 -2.29 19.01 -5.64
CA ASP A 113 -3.45 18.12 -5.74
C ASP A 113 -4.68 18.67 -5.02
N LYS A 114 -4.48 19.23 -3.82
CA LYS A 114 -5.57 19.85 -3.04
C LYS A 114 -6.10 21.11 -3.72
N GLN A 115 -5.21 21.95 -4.26
CA GLN A 115 -5.59 23.15 -5.00
C GLN A 115 -6.38 22.79 -6.26
N ASN A 116 -5.91 21.81 -7.04
CA ASN A 116 -6.60 21.33 -8.23
C ASN A 116 -8.01 20.82 -7.90
N LYS A 117 -8.15 20.00 -6.84
CA LYS A 117 -9.46 19.52 -6.38
C LYS A 117 -10.38 20.68 -5.94
N ALA A 118 -9.83 21.65 -5.23
CA ALA A 118 -10.60 22.83 -4.78
C ALA A 118 -11.04 23.70 -5.96
N GLU A 119 -10.18 23.91 -6.95
CA GLU A 119 -10.49 24.70 -8.13
C GLU A 119 -11.54 24.00 -9.00
N ILE A 120 -11.42 22.69 -9.22
CA ILE A 120 -12.45 21.90 -9.93
C ILE A 120 -13.78 22.01 -9.19
N ALA A 121 -13.81 21.82 -7.87
CA ALA A 121 -15.03 21.96 -7.08
C ALA A 121 -15.63 23.37 -7.16
N TRP A 122 -14.79 24.41 -7.17
CA TRP A 122 -15.23 25.80 -7.32
C TRP A 122 -15.79 26.08 -8.71
N ARG A 123 -15.13 25.63 -9.78
CA ARG A 123 -15.60 25.76 -11.17
C ARG A 123 -16.94 25.05 -11.35
N MET A 124 -17.11 23.85 -10.81
CA MET A 124 -18.38 23.11 -10.82
C MET A 124 -19.49 23.88 -10.11
N ARG A 125 -19.23 24.45 -8.92
CA ARG A 125 -20.19 25.30 -8.20
C ARG A 125 -20.56 26.56 -8.99
N LYS A 126 -19.62 27.16 -9.71
CA LYS A 126 -19.85 28.34 -10.54
C LYS A 126 -20.79 28.03 -11.71
N VAL A 127 -20.50 26.95 -12.45
CA VAL A 127 -21.34 26.47 -13.56
C VAL A 127 -22.75 26.12 -13.08
N GLU A 128 -22.87 25.44 -11.93
CA GLU A 128 -24.18 25.09 -11.37
C GLU A 128 -24.99 26.34 -10.98
N ARG A 129 -24.34 27.35 -10.39
CA ARG A 129 -24.97 28.64 -10.05
C ARG A 129 -25.46 29.37 -11.29
N GLU A 130 -24.67 29.39 -12.36
CA GLU A 130 -25.03 30.02 -13.62
C GLU A 130 -26.18 29.29 -14.32
N ARG A 131 -26.16 27.95 -14.33
CA ARG A 131 -27.26 27.12 -14.83
C ARG A 131 -28.57 27.38 -14.08
N LYS A 132 -28.52 27.49 -12.75
CA LYS A 132 -29.69 27.84 -11.91
C LYS A 132 -30.22 29.23 -12.23
N ARG A 133 -29.34 30.22 -12.44
CA ARG A 133 -29.74 31.59 -12.85
C ARG A 133 -30.42 31.59 -14.21
N GLN A 134 -29.84 30.92 -15.21
CA GLN A 134 -30.42 30.84 -16.56
C GLN A 134 -31.78 30.10 -16.56
N ALA A 135 -31.91 29.02 -15.79
CA ALA A 135 -33.19 28.31 -15.64
C ALA A 135 -34.26 29.20 -15.00
N ALA A 136 -33.91 29.95 -13.95
CA ALA A 136 -34.83 30.89 -13.32
C ALA A 136 -35.24 32.03 -14.26
N GLN A 137 -34.32 32.55 -15.07
CA GLN A 137 -34.62 33.59 -16.07
C GLN A 137 -35.62 33.08 -17.12
N LYS A 138 -35.36 31.90 -17.71
CA LYS A 138 -36.26 31.27 -18.68
C LYS A 138 -37.64 30.99 -18.09
N GLN A 139 -37.73 30.53 -16.84
CA GLN A 139 -39.01 30.32 -16.17
C GLN A 139 -39.81 31.62 -16.01
N LYS A 140 -39.15 32.73 -15.67
CA LYS A 140 -39.80 34.04 -15.59
C LYS A 140 -40.30 34.53 -16.94
N GLU A 141 -39.52 34.35 -18.01
CA GLU A 141 -39.91 34.71 -19.37
C GLU A 141 -41.11 33.89 -19.87
N ILE A 142 -41.11 32.58 -19.63
CA ILE A 142 -42.25 31.70 -19.98
C ILE A 142 -43.50 32.10 -19.19
N ALA A 143 -43.37 32.41 -17.90
CA ALA A 143 -44.49 32.86 -17.08
C ALA A 143 -45.07 34.20 -17.54
N ALA A 144 -44.20 35.15 -17.93
CA ALA A 144 -44.61 36.44 -18.46
C ALA A 144 -45.29 36.31 -19.84
N ALA A 145 -44.78 35.45 -20.72
CA ALA A 145 -45.39 35.17 -22.02
C ALA A 145 -46.77 34.50 -21.87
N LYS A 146 -46.92 33.56 -20.93
CA LYS A 146 -48.22 32.94 -20.63
C LYS A 146 -49.23 33.94 -20.08
N LYS A 147 -48.80 34.90 -19.25
CA LYS A 147 -49.68 35.97 -18.77
C LYS A 147 -50.15 36.89 -19.89
N LYS A 148 -49.25 37.27 -20.81
CA LYS A 148 -49.60 38.11 -21.97
C LYS A 148 -50.47 37.41 -23.02
N ALA A 149 -50.52 36.08 -23.04
CA ALA A 149 -51.36 35.33 -23.96
C ALA A 149 -52.76 35.00 -23.38
N ALA A 150 -52.98 35.30 -22.10
CA ALA A 150 -54.25 35.09 -21.40
C ALA A 150 -55.01 36.40 -21.15
N GLU A 151 -54.44 37.52 -21.58
CA GLU A 151 -55.02 38.88 -21.58
C GLU A 151 -55.32 39.28 -23.03
#